data_AF-A0A4U7D598-F1
#
_entry.id   AF-A0A4U7D598-F1
#
_cell.length_a   1.000
_cell.length_b   1.000
_cell.length_c   1.000
_cell.angle_alpha   90.00
_cell.angle_beta   90.00
_cell.angle_gamma   90.00
#
_symmetry.space_group_name_H-M   'P 1'
#
loop_
_entity.id
_entity.type
_entity.pdbx_description
1 polymer ?
#
loop_
_entity_poly.entity_id
_entity_poly.type
_entity_poly.pdbx_seq_one_letter_code
_entity_poly.pdbx_strand_id
1 'polypeptide(L)' 'PAQAEPHDASICHKSKINPKEVYDPEDLELSHTAEGESTMERVSEDRVEIEMYSTRNHYGFQEMVVQEGDEVEMQVTNIE' A
#
# COMPACT_ATOMS: atom_id res chain seq x y z
N PRO A 1 28.80 -15.18 -1.72
CA PRO A 1 29.27 -14.49 -0.48
C PRO A 1 28.07 -14.01 0.33
N ALA A 2 27.94 -14.46 1.58
CA ALA A 2 26.96 -13.88 2.50
C ALA A 2 27.56 -12.63 3.13
N GLN A 3 26.73 -11.60 3.35
CA GLN A 3 27.13 -10.45 4.17
C GLN A 3 27.29 -10.92 5.63
N ALA A 4 28.21 -10.29 6.38
CA ALA A 4 28.74 -10.85 7.61
C ALA A 4 27.67 -11.13 8.69
N GLU A 5 27.93 -12.19 9.46
CA GLU A 5 27.23 -12.65 10.67
C GLU A 5 25.77 -13.15 10.56
N PRO A 6 25.40 -14.00 9.57
CA PRO A 6 24.23 -14.86 9.75
C PRO A 6 24.55 -15.91 10.82
N HIS A 7 23.86 -15.85 11.96
CA HIS A 7 24.15 -16.70 13.13
C HIS A 7 23.67 -18.15 12.98
N ASP A 8 22.60 -18.38 12.22
CA ASP A 8 22.02 -19.70 11.96
C ASP A 8 21.11 -19.67 10.71
N ALA A 9 20.75 -20.84 10.18
CA ALA A 9 19.80 -21.00 9.08
C ALA A 9 19.05 -22.33 9.15
N SER A 10 17.78 -22.32 8.72
CA SER A 10 16.97 -23.54 8.55
C SER A 10 16.71 -23.83 7.08
N ILE A 11 16.63 -25.11 6.71
CA ILE A 11 16.41 -25.57 5.34
C ILE A 11 15.09 -26.32 5.26
N CYS A 12 14.24 -25.94 4.30
CA CYS A 12 12.95 -26.55 4.06
C CYS A 12 12.84 -27.00 2.58
N HIS A 13 12.18 -28.14 2.35
CA HIS A 13 11.87 -28.59 0.99
C HIS A 13 10.78 -27.71 0.37
N LYS A 14 10.93 -27.32 -0.91
CA LYS A 14 9.99 -26.42 -1.59
C LYS A 14 8.53 -26.88 -1.53
N SER A 15 8.29 -28.20 -1.54
CA SER A 15 6.92 -28.75 -1.52
C SER A 15 6.18 -28.51 -0.20
N LYS A 16 6.86 -28.01 0.84
CA LYS A 16 6.26 -27.69 2.14
C LYS A 16 5.89 -26.20 2.26
N ILE A 17 6.25 -25.38 1.27
CA ILE A 17 6.01 -23.94 1.27
C ILE A 17 5.16 -23.62 0.04
N ASN A 18 4.04 -22.93 0.25
CA ASN A 18 3.13 -22.49 -0.81
C ASN A 18 2.84 -20.99 -0.62
N PRO A 19 3.72 -20.10 -1.10
CA PRO A 19 3.51 -18.66 -0.96
C PRO A 19 2.40 -18.19 -1.92
N LYS A 20 1.60 -17.21 -1.50
CA LYS A 20 0.71 -16.50 -2.43
C LYS A 20 1.56 -15.62 -3.36
N GLU A 21 1.14 -15.49 -4.62
CA GLU A 21 1.82 -14.63 -5.60
C GLU A 21 1.45 -13.15 -5.44
N VAL A 22 0.24 -12.89 -4.93
CA VAL A 22 -0.31 -11.56 -4.65
C VAL A 22 -0.89 -11.54 -3.24
N TYR A 23 -1.05 -10.34 -2.69
CA TYR A 23 -1.76 -10.16 -1.43
C TYR A 23 -3.24 -10.47 -1.60
N ASP A 24 -3.84 -10.98 -0.53
CA ASP A 24 -5.27 -11.19 -0.43
C ASP A 24 -5.84 -10.11 0.50
N PRO A 25 -6.68 -9.19 0.00
CA PRO A 25 -7.26 -8.14 0.83
C PRO A 25 -8.03 -8.70 2.04
N GLU A 26 -8.62 -9.90 1.93
CA GLU A 26 -9.33 -10.53 3.05
C GLU A 26 -8.39 -11.03 4.16
N ASP A 27 -7.11 -11.26 3.86
CA ASP A 27 -6.10 -11.65 4.85
C ASP A 27 -5.54 -10.44 5.62
N LEU A 28 -5.76 -9.22 5.12
CA LEU A 28 -5.17 -8.01 5.66
C LEU A 28 -6.19 -7.25 6.52
N GLU A 29 -5.84 -6.95 7.77
CA GLU A 29 -6.61 -6.04 8.63
C GLU A 29 -6.32 -4.57 8.28
N LEU A 30 -6.49 -4.20 7.01
CA LEU A 30 -6.23 -2.87 6.47
C LEU A 30 -7.43 -2.37 5.67
N SER A 31 -7.65 -1.05 5.66
CA SER A 31 -8.57 -0.42 4.71
C SER A 31 -8.06 -0.60 3.28
N HIS A 32 -8.98 -0.77 2.34
CA HIS A 32 -8.68 -0.87 0.92
C HIS A 32 -9.59 0.08 0.15
N THR A 33 -9.03 0.74 -0.85
CA THR A 33 -9.78 1.62 -1.76
C THR A 33 -9.93 0.92 -3.10
N ALA A 34 -11.16 0.64 -3.52
CA ALA A 34 -11.41 -0.01 -4.81
C ALA A 34 -11.33 0.97 -6.00
N GLU A 35 -11.36 0.43 -7.21
CA GLU A 35 -11.43 1.24 -8.44
C GLU A 35 -12.66 2.15 -8.42
N GLY A 36 -12.44 3.45 -8.59
CA GLY A 36 -13.50 4.46 -8.61
C GLY A 36 -13.95 4.93 -7.22
N GLU A 37 -13.37 4.42 -6.13
CA GLU A 37 -13.71 4.80 -4.75
C GLU A 37 -12.69 5.76 -4.12
N SER A 38 -11.87 6.43 -4.93
CA SER A 38 -10.85 7.36 -4.42
C SER A 38 -11.48 8.60 -3.80
N THR A 39 -10.96 9.02 -2.63
CA THR A 39 -11.43 10.16 -1.84
C THR A 39 -10.27 11.10 -1.54
N MET A 40 -10.59 12.39 -1.42
CA MET A 40 -9.67 13.42 -0.97
C MET A 40 -10.45 14.37 -0.07
N GLU A 41 -10.15 14.34 1.22
CA GLU A 41 -10.92 15.04 2.24
C GLU A 41 -10.02 15.87 3.14
N ARG A 42 -10.47 17.09 3.45
CA ARG A 42 -9.84 17.92 4.49
C ARG A 42 -10.48 17.59 5.83
N VAL A 43 -9.74 16.90 6.70
CA VAL A 43 -10.25 16.39 7.98
C VAL A 43 -10.01 17.36 9.14
N SER A 44 -9.04 18.29 9.02
CA SER A 44 -8.83 19.42 9.95
C SER A 44 -8.44 20.69 9.19
N GLU A 45 -8.17 21.80 9.90
CA GLU A 45 -7.73 23.06 9.28
C GLU A 45 -6.46 22.88 8.42
N ASP A 46 -5.56 22.00 8.85
CA ASP A 46 -4.21 21.78 8.33
C ASP A 46 -3.93 20.33 7.89
N ARG A 47 -4.94 19.45 7.84
CA ARG A 47 -4.77 18.04 7.48
C ARG A 47 -5.68 17.60 6.35
N VAL A 48 -5.10 16.95 5.35
CA VAL A 48 -5.78 16.36 4.20
C VAL A 48 -5.48 14.86 4.14
N GLU A 49 -6.52 14.05 4.04
CA GLU A 49 -6.42 12.60 3.87
C GLU A 49 -6.85 12.23 2.44
N ILE A 50 -6.03 11.39 1.80
CA ILE A 50 -6.24 10.95 0.42
C ILE A 50 -6.21 9.43 0.40
N GLU A 51 -7.33 8.82 0.04
CA GLU A 51 -7.41 7.38 -0.20
C GLU A 51 -7.59 7.16 -1.70
N MET A 52 -6.73 6.34 -2.31
CA MET A 52 -6.85 6.05 -3.75
C MET A 52 -6.37 4.65 -4.13
N TYR A 53 -6.85 4.18 -5.27
CA TYR A 53 -6.34 2.97 -5.89
C TYR A 53 -5.20 3.28 -6.87
N SER A 54 -4.43 2.26 -7.21
CA SER A 54 -3.45 2.26 -8.30
C SER A 54 -3.55 0.99 -9.12
N THR A 55 -3.33 1.13 -10.42
CA THR A 55 -3.14 0.05 -11.38
C THR A 55 -1.91 0.35 -12.22
N ARG A 56 -1.50 -0.57 -13.09
CA ARG A 56 -0.37 -0.32 -14.00
C ARG A 56 -0.56 0.97 -14.79
N ASN A 57 0.35 1.91 -14.56
CA ASN A 57 0.41 3.24 -15.20
C ASN A 57 -0.75 4.19 -14.85
N HIS A 58 -1.55 3.91 -13.82
CA HIS A 58 -2.68 4.76 -13.45
C HIS A 58 -2.86 4.85 -11.93
N TYR A 59 -3.21 6.05 -11.46
CA TYR A 59 -3.62 6.32 -10.09
C TYR A 59 -5.04 6.89 -10.11
N GLY A 60 -5.80 6.66 -9.04
CA GLY A 60 -7.17 7.18 -8.92
C GLY A 60 -7.27 8.71 -9.04
N PHE A 61 -6.21 9.43 -8.65
CA PHE A 61 -6.05 10.87 -8.92
C PHE A 61 -4.84 11.12 -9.82
N GLN A 62 -5.02 11.95 -10.85
CA GLN A 62 -3.92 12.44 -11.68
C GLN A 62 -3.28 13.73 -11.12
N GLU A 63 -4.07 14.50 -10.37
CA GLU A 63 -3.65 15.75 -9.74
C GLU A 63 -4.37 15.87 -8.40
N MET A 64 -3.64 16.32 -7.37
CA MET A 64 -4.15 16.58 -6.03
C MET A 64 -3.66 17.97 -5.64
N VAL A 65 -4.59 18.86 -5.27
CA VAL A 65 -4.28 20.25 -4.94
C VAL A 65 -4.49 20.48 -3.44
N VAL A 66 -3.41 20.87 -2.75
CA VAL A 66 -3.39 21.14 -1.31
C VAL A 66 -2.92 22.57 -1.03
N GLN A 67 -2.95 23.00 0.23
CA GLN A 67 -2.50 24.31 0.68
C GLN A 67 -1.10 24.23 1.28
N GLU A 68 -0.34 25.34 1.19
CA GLU A 68 0.96 25.43 1.86
C GLU A 68 0.78 25.26 3.37
N GLY A 69 1.54 24.33 3.96
CA GLY A 69 1.47 24.02 5.38
C GLY A 69 0.59 22.82 5.74
N ASP A 70 -0.13 22.23 4.78
CA ASP A 70 -0.92 21.02 5.05
C ASP A 70 -0.05 19.80 5.41
N GLU A 71 -0.46 19.06 6.44
CA GLU A 71 -0.10 17.66 6.63
C GLU A 71 -0.97 16.80 5.69
N VAL A 72 -0.31 16.07 4.79
CA VAL A 72 -1.00 15.21 3.82
C VAL A 72 -0.72 13.75 4.14
N GLU A 73 -1.77 13.00 4.45
CA GLU A 73 -1.70 11.55 4.64
C GLU A 73 -2.31 10.86 3.41
N MET A 74 -1.58 9.90 2.85
CA MET A 74 -1.99 9.20 1.63
C MET A 74 -2.01 7.69 1.85
N GLN A 75 -3.17 7.09 1.61
CA GLN A 75 -3.33 5.65 1.53
C GLN A 75 -3.54 5.24 0.08
N VAL A 76 -2.68 4.34 -0.42
CA VAL A 76 -2.75 3.85 -1.79
C VAL A 76 -2.89 2.33 -1.80
N THR A 77 -3.96 1.84 -2.42
CA THR A 77 -4.18 0.41 -2.64
C THR A 77 -3.78 0.02 -4.06
N ASN A 78 -2.83 -0.89 -4.22
CA ASN A 78 -2.66 -1.56 -5.52
C ASN A 78 -3.76 -2.62 -5.66
N ILE A 79 -4.55 -2.52 -6.72
CA ILE A 79 -5.67 -3.42 -7.00
C ILE A 79 -5.38 -4.43 -8.13
N GLU A 80 -4.12 -4.47 -8.61
CA GLU A 80 -3.59 -5.47 -9.57
C GLU A 80 -2.55 -6.42 -8.95
#